data_AF-A0A9D1MRK7-F1
#
_entry.id   AF-A0A9D1MRK7-F1
#
_cell.length_a   1.000
_cell.length_b   1.000
_cell.length_c   1.000
_cell.angle_alpha   90.00
_cell.angle_beta   90.00
_cell.angle_gamma   90.00
#
_symmetry.space_group_name_H-M   'P 1'
#
loop_
_entity.id
_entity.type
_entity.pdbx_description
1 polymer ?
#
loop_
_entity_poly.entity_id
_entity_poly.type
_entity_poly.pdbx_seq_one_letter_code
_entity_poly.pdbx_strand_id
1 'polypeptide(L)'
;KEALRYICDTISALGSLKNKIQGIHLNSSLSGEYVQDFLDKRAQIKLNSNIMPHIIKIDQHLPWKTQELTELLQLIEVKYLVHELYYSNFEELESLIAKQKSLLK
;
A
#
# COMPACT_ATOMS: atom_id res chain seq x y z
N LYS A 1 -7.39 -9.48 -2.78
CA LYS A 1 -8.56 -9.36 -3.68
C LYS A 1 -9.59 -8.37 -3.15
N GLU A 2 -10.03 -8.47 -1.90
CA GLU A 2 -11.03 -7.56 -1.32
C GLU A 2 -10.62 -6.09 -1.34
N ALA A 3 -9.38 -5.77 -0.95
CA ALA A 3 -8.87 -4.41 -0.95
C ALA A 3 -8.90 -3.76 -2.35
N LEU A 4 -8.42 -4.47 -3.37
CA LEU A 4 -8.42 -3.96 -4.73
C LEU A 4 -9.84 -3.73 -5.25
N ARG A 5 -10.75 -4.68 -5.02
CA ARG A 5 -12.17 -4.54 -5.37
C ARG A 5 -12.77 -3.30 -4.73
N TYR A 6 -12.56 -3.12 -3.42
CA TYR A 6 -13.05 -1.95 -2.70
C TYR A 6 -12.52 -0.63 -3.30
N ILE A 7 -11.23 -0.58 -3.66
CA ILE A 7 -10.63 0.60 -4.30
C ILE A 7 -11.27 0.87 -5.67
N CYS A 8 -11.43 -0.16 -6.51
CA CYS A 8 -12.05 -0.04 -7.83
C CYS A 8 -13.52 0.41 -7.74
N ASP A 9 -14.28 -0.16 -6.80
CA ASP A 9 -15.67 0.22 -6.55
C ASP A 9 -15.76 1.68 -6.08
N THR A 10 -14.89 2.08 -5.16
CA THR A 10 -14.81 3.45 -4.64
C THR A 10 -14.50 4.45 -5.75
N ILE A 11 -13.50 4.15 -6.58
CA ILE A 11 -13.10 5.01 -7.70
C ILE A 11 -14.20 5.10 -8.75
N SER A 12 -14.88 4.00 -9.03
CA SER A 12 -16.01 3.98 -9.96
C SER A 12 -17.16 4.85 -9.46
N ALA A 13 -17.43 4.82 -8.15
CA ALA A 13 -18.47 5.64 -7.51
C ALA A 13 -18.19 7.14 -7.55
N LEU A 14 -16.93 7.57 -7.75
CA LEU A 14 -16.59 8.99 -7.92
C LEU A 14 -17.12 9.59 -9.23
N GLY A 15 -17.58 8.77 -10.18
CA GLY A 15 -18.07 9.24 -11.47
C GLY A 15 -17.00 10.05 -12.22
N SER A 16 -17.35 11.25 -12.67
CA SER A 16 -16.41 12.11 -13.42
C SER A 16 -15.25 12.66 -12.57
N LEU A 17 -15.37 12.66 -11.23
CA LEU A 17 -14.34 13.17 -10.34
C LEU A 17 -13.08 12.28 -10.33
N LYS A 18 -13.19 11.00 -10.70
CA LYS A 18 -12.01 10.12 -10.83
C LYS A 18 -10.97 10.68 -11.79
N ASN A 19 -11.38 11.46 -12.79
CA ASN A 19 -10.49 12.13 -13.76
C ASN A 19 -9.63 13.25 -13.13
N LYS A 20 -9.88 13.61 -11.87
CA LYS A 20 -9.04 14.55 -11.10
C LYS A 20 -7.91 13.83 -10.36
N ILE A 21 -7.93 12.51 -10.28
CA ILE A 21 -6.84 11.72 -9.69
C ILE A 21 -5.67 11.73 -10.67
N GLN A 22 -4.63 12.50 -10.35
CA GLN A 22 -3.44 12.63 -11.22
C GLN A 22 -2.32 11.67 -10.84
N GLY A 23 -2.33 11.14 -9.63
CA GLY A 23 -1.32 10.19 -9.21
C GLY A 23 -1.75 9.34 -8.04
N ILE A 24 -1.03 8.24 -7.85
CA ILE A 24 -1.24 7.29 -6.76
C ILE A 24 0.09 6.87 -6.16
N HIS A 25 0.06 6.56 -4.88
CA HIS A 25 1.15 5.91 -4.18
C HIS A 25 0.83 4.43 -4.03
N LEU A 26 1.80 3.58 -4.31
CA LEU A 26 1.64 2.15 -4.32
C LEU A 26 2.52 1.50 -3.27
N ASN A 27 1.86 1.02 -2.22
CA ASN A 27 2.43 0.29 -1.11
C ASN A 27 1.46 -0.83 -0.69
N SER A 28 1.93 -1.77 0.13
CA SER A 28 1.10 -2.85 0.67
C SER A 28 1.44 -3.12 2.12
N SER A 29 0.41 -3.28 2.94
CA SER A 29 0.54 -3.55 4.37
C SER A 29 -0.47 -4.62 4.78
N LEU A 30 0.03 -5.78 5.22
CA LEU A 30 -0.81 -6.89 5.70
C LEU A 30 -0.63 -7.00 7.21
N SER A 31 -1.29 -6.12 7.95
CA SER A 31 -1.14 -5.97 9.39
C SER A 31 -2.27 -6.56 10.22
N GLY A 32 -3.29 -7.16 9.59
CA GLY A 32 -4.49 -7.66 10.29
C GLY A 32 -4.18 -8.62 11.44
N GLU A 33 -3.33 -9.62 11.21
CA GLU A 33 -2.90 -10.56 12.25
C GLU A 33 -2.17 -9.87 13.39
N TYR A 34 -1.23 -8.96 13.05
CA TYR A 34 -0.50 -8.18 14.05
C TYR A 34 -1.42 -7.31 14.89
N VAL A 35 -2.39 -6.62 14.26
CA VAL A 35 -3.35 -5.74 14.94
C VAL A 35 -4.27 -6.57 15.85
N GLN A 36 -4.76 -7.72 15.39
CA GLN A 36 -5.59 -8.60 16.23
C GLN A 36 -4.82 -9.11 17.44
N ASP A 37 -3.62 -9.67 17.24
CA ASP A 37 -2.76 -10.15 18.34
C ASP A 37 -2.45 -9.04 19.36
N PHE A 38 -2.19 -7.82 18.86
CA PHE A 38 -1.93 -6.65 19.69
C PHE A 38 -3.16 -6.27 20.55
N LEU A 39 -4.36 -6.27 19.95
CA LEU A 39 -5.62 -5.98 20.63
C LEU A 39 -5.99 -7.06 21.65
N ASP A 40 -5.84 -8.33 21.30
CA ASP A 40 -6.16 -9.49 22.15
C ASP A 40 -5.29 -9.52 23.42
N LYS A 41 -4.00 -9.18 23.27
CA LYS A 41 -3.08 -9.05 24.39
C LYS A 41 -3.33 -7.82 25.26
N ARG A 42 -4.29 -6.95 24.89
CA ARG A 42 -4.54 -5.62 25.48
C ARG A 42 -3.23 -4.85 25.66
N ALA A 43 -2.32 -5.01 24.70
CA ALA A 43 -1.00 -4.44 24.81
C ALA A 43 -1.14 -2.92 24.88
N GLN A 44 -0.60 -2.33 25.94
CA GLN A 44 -0.54 -0.88 26.06
C GLN A 44 0.73 -0.41 25.38
N ILE A 45 0.60 0.39 24.32
CA ILE A 45 1.74 1.16 23.86
C ILE A 45 1.93 2.30 24.84
N LYS A 46 3.07 2.28 25.52
CA LYS A 46 3.53 3.49 26.22
C LYS A 46 3.83 4.51 25.12
N LEU A 47 3.21 5.69 25.20
CA LEU A 47 3.56 6.89 24.42
C LEU A 47 4.94 7.44 24.82
N ASN A 48 5.93 6.56 25.00
CA ASN A 48 7.31 6.93 25.16
C ASN A 48 7.96 7.06 23.77
N SER A 49 9.24 7.41 23.75
CA SER A 49 9.99 7.84 22.57
C SER A 49 10.13 6.83 21.42
N ASN A 50 9.54 5.63 21.49
CA ASN A 50 9.70 4.63 20.42
C ASN A 50 8.41 3.93 19.99
N ILE A 51 7.44 4.71 19.52
CA ILE A 51 6.21 4.25 18.85
C ILE A 51 6.48 3.65 17.45
N MET A 52 7.61 4.01 16.83
CA MET A 52 7.92 3.66 15.44
C MET A 52 7.90 2.16 15.11
N PRO A 53 8.43 1.24 15.96
CA PRO A 53 8.36 -0.19 15.68
C PRO A 53 6.93 -0.74 15.62
N HIS A 54 5.99 -0.11 16.33
CA HIS A 54 4.57 -0.47 16.24
C HIS A 54 3.98 0.03 14.92
N ILE A 55 4.23 1.29 14.56
CA ILE A 55 3.76 1.90 13.31
C ILE A 55 4.25 1.10 12.10
N ILE A 56 5.53 0.74 12.05
CA ILE A 56 6.12 -0.01 10.92
C ILE A 56 5.50 -1.41 10.78
N LYS A 57 5.00 -2.02 11.86
CA LYS A 57 4.28 -3.31 11.78
C LYS A 57 2.87 -3.16 11.22
N ILE A 58 2.26 -1.99 11.37
CA ILE A 58 0.94 -1.66 10.81
C ILE A 58 1.05 -1.22 9.36
N ASP A 59 2.00 -0.32 9.08
CA ASP A 59 2.24 0.27 7.78
C ASP A 59 3.65 -0.09 7.29
N GLN A 60 3.73 -1.18 6.55
CA GLN A 60 4.98 -1.90 6.24
C GLN A 60 5.62 -1.42 4.94
N HIS A 61 4.85 -0.72 4.09
CA HIS A 61 5.28 -0.29 2.75
C HIS A 61 5.92 -1.43 1.92
N LEU A 62 5.32 -2.62 1.94
CA LEU A 62 5.79 -3.75 1.15
C LEU A 62 5.41 -3.57 -0.33
N PRO A 63 6.10 -4.25 -1.25
CA PRO A 63 5.65 -4.32 -2.63
C PRO A 63 4.27 -4.95 -2.74
N TRP A 64 3.45 -4.40 -3.63
CA TRP A 64 2.22 -5.06 -4.06
C TRP A 64 2.54 -6.45 -4.65
N LYS A 65 1.61 -7.41 -4.54
CA LYS A 65 1.87 -8.82 -4.89
C LYS A 65 0.99 -9.38 -6.01
N THR A 66 0.04 -8.60 -6.52
CA THR A 66 -0.97 -9.08 -7.49
C THR A 66 -0.87 -8.30 -8.80
N GLN A 67 -1.08 -9.00 -9.92
CA GLN A 67 -1.15 -8.43 -11.27
C GLN A 67 -2.49 -7.71 -11.55
N GLU A 68 -3.47 -7.86 -10.65
CA GLU A 68 -4.80 -7.26 -10.81
C GLU A 68 -4.75 -5.72 -10.68
N LEU A 69 -3.61 -5.17 -10.24
CA LEU A 69 -3.34 -3.74 -10.19
C LEU A 69 -3.50 -3.04 -11.56
N THR A 70 -3.27 -3.76 -12.66
CA THR A 70 -3.44 -3.22 -14.01
C THR A 70 -4.89 -2.76 -14.25
N GLU A 71 -5.90 -3.44 -13.70
CA GLU A 71 -7.30 -3.02 -13.80
C GLU A 71 -7.55 -1.67 -13.11
N LEU A 72 -6.96 -1.47 -11.93
CA LEU A 72 -7.02 -0.20 -11.21
C LEU A 72 -6.36 0.92 -12.02
N LEU A 73 -5.18 0.68 -12.58
CA LEU A 73 -4.46 1.66 -13.41
C LEU A 73 -5.19 1.97 -14.72
N GLN A 74 -5.98 1.04 -15.26
CA GLN A 74 -6.84 1.32 -16.41
C GLN A 74 -8.08 2.13 -16.01
N LEU A 75 -8.59 1.92 -14.79
CA LEU A 75 -9.76 2.64 -14.28
C LEU A 75 -9.48 4.13 -14.04
N ILE A 76 -8.24 4.46 -13.67
CA ILE A 76 -7.71 5.81 -13.44
C ILE A 76 -6.47 6.05 -14.30
N GLU A 77 -6.60 6.92 -15.30
CA GLU A 77 -5.48 7.34 -16.16
C GLU A 77 -4.51 8.26 -15.39
N VAL A 78 -3.71 7.67 -14.50
CA VAL A 78 -2.78 8.41 -13.64
C VAL A 78 -1.58 8.92 -14.44
N LYS A 79 -1.17 10.16 -14.14
CA LYS A 79 0.05 10.77 -14.69
C LYS A 79 1.29 10.35 -13.90
N TYR A 80 1.13 10.07 -12.60
CA TYR A 80 2.22 9.79 -11.69
C TYR A 80 1.93 8.54 -10.86
N LEU A 81 2.82 7.56 -10.93
CA LEU A 81 2.81 6.40 -10.05
C LEU A 81 4.04 6.45 -9.14
N VAL A 82 3.80 6.52 -7.83
CA VAL A 82 4.87 6.55 -6.82
C VAL A 82 4.99 5.16 -6.19
N HIS A 83 6.20 4.60 -6.20
CA HIS A 83 6.52 3.38 -5.49
C HIS A 83 6.90 3.73 -4.05
N GLU A 84 5.94 3.69 -3.13
CA GLU A 84 6.16 4.03 -1.72
C GLU A 84 6.55 2.75 -0.97
N LEU A 85 7.86 2.57 -0.79
CA LEU A 85 8.45 1.32 -0.32
C LEU A 85 9.35 1.57 0.88
N TYR A 86 9.37 0.65 1.85
CA TYR A 86 10.35 0.67 2.94
C TYR A 86 11.60 -0.11 2.53
N TYR A 87 12.78 0.47 2.75
CA TYR A 87 14.07 -0.09 2.37
C TYR A 87 15.17 0.42 3.30
N SER A 88 16.24 -0.37 3.43
CA SER A 88 17.40 -0.05 4.25
C SER A 88 18.56 0.54 3.43
N ASN A 89 18.57 0.30 2.12
CA ASN A 89 19.59 0.79 1.19
C ASN A 89 19.06 0.86 -0.26
N PHE A 90 19.85 1.46 -1.16
CA PHE A 90 19.44 1.67 -2.54
C PHE A 90 19.39 0.39 -3.39
N GLU A 91 20.21 -0.62 -3.09
CA GLU A 91 20.17 -1.91 -3.79
C GLU A 91 18.85 -2.65 -3.50
N GLU A 92 18.40 -2.62 -2.26
CA GLU A 92 17.10 -3.13 -1.85
C GLU A 92 15.97 -2.36 -2.54
N LEU A 93 16.03 -1.02 -2.53
CA LEU A 93 15.03 -0.19 -3.21
C LEU A 93 14.93 -0.54 -4.70
N GLU A 94 16.06 -0.68 -5.39
CA GLU A 94 16.09 -1.06 -6.81
C GLU A 94 15.39 -2.40 -7.05
N SER A 95 15.69 -3.41 -6.23
CA SER A 95 15.07 -4.73 -6.30
C SER A 95 13.55 -4.68 -6.05
N LEU A 96 13.11 -3.92 -5.05
CA LEU A 96 11.68 -3.76 -4.74
C LEU A 96 10.94 -3.01 -5.85
N ILE A 97 11.53 -1.96 -6.42
CA ILE A 97 10.96 -1.23 -7.57
C ILE A 97 10.87 -2.15 -8.78
N ALA A 98 11.92 -2.91 -9.10
CA ALA A 98 11.92 -3.84 -10.22
C ALA A 98 10.80 -4.89 -10.08
N LYS A 99 10.62 -5.43 -8.87
CA LYS A 99 9.53 -6.35 -8.55
C LYS A 99 8.16 -5.70 -8.76
N GLN A 100 7.94 -4.50 -8.22
CA GLN A 100 6.65 -3.81 -8.34
C GLN A 100 6.34 -3.43 -9.79
N LYS A 101 7.34 -2.96 -10.56
CA LYS A 101 7.20 -2.67 -12.00
C LYS A 101 6.87 -3.92 -12.83
N SER A 102 7.39 -5.09 -12.44
CA SER A 102 7.10 -6.35 -13.15
C SER A 102 5.61 -6.73 -13.11
N LEU A 103 4.85 -6.19 -12.14
CA LEU A 103 3.42 -6.39 -11.99
C LEU A 103 2.56 -5.40 -12.79
N LEU A 104 3.18 -4.38 -13.40
CA LEU A 104 2.50 -3.33 -14.16
C LEU A 104 2.48 -3.59 -15.67
N LYS A 105 2.81 -4.82 -16.08
CA LYS A 105 2.89 -5.23 -17.49
C LYS A 105 1.52 -5.59 -18.04
#